data_AF-A0A5E4G6M3-F1
#
_entry.id   AF-A0A5E4G6M3-F1
#
_cell.length_a   1.000
_cell.length_b   1.000
_cell.length_c   1.000
_cell.angle_alpha   90.00
_cell.angle_beta   90.00
_cell.angle_gamma   90.00
#
_symmetry.space_group_name_H-M   'P 1'
#
loop_
_entity.id
_entity.type
_entity.pdbx_description
1 polymer ?
#
loop_
_entity_poly.entity_id
_entity_poly.type
_entity_poly.pdbx_seq_one_letter_code
_entity_poly.pdbx_strand_id
1 'polypeptide(L)'
;VPACGMDWQNAYKVYAPCMLTKYKHWVAVMIDLVLCEIKVYDSKVSLIPDEILKEELAPLSITIPNLLNTIDFYEEGVYANNCSRDWWCPWPIERVDVPQQSN
;
A
#
# COMPACT_ATOMS: atom_id res chain seq x y z
N VAL A 1 -0.50 22.71 -22.16
CA VAL A 1 -1.13 22.01 -21.03
C VAL A 1 -0.07 21.93 -19.94
N PRO A 2 -0.30 22.37 -18.69
CA PRO A 2 0.66 22.11 -17.62
C PRO A 2 0.83 20.59 -17.48
N ALA A 3 2.02 20.11 -17.13
CA ALA A 3 2.18 18.71 -16.77
C ALA A 3 1.20 18.41 -15.63
N CYS A 4 0.28 17.46 -15.84
CA CYS A 4 -0.59 16.99 -14.77
C CYS A 4 0.19 15.98 -13.94
N GLY A 5 0.18 16.16 -12.62
CA GLY A 5 0.77 15.23 -11.67
C GLY A 5 2.21 15.53 -11.25
N MET A 6 2.67 14.71 -10.32
CA MET A 6 4.01 14.73 -9.76
C MET A 6 4.90 13.78 -10.57
N ASP A 7 6.16 14.14 -10.78
CA ASP A 7 7.14 13.21 -11.35
C ASP A 7 7.27 11.97 -10.47
N TRP A 8 7.33 10.78 -11.07
CA TRP A 8 7.45 9.51 -10.37
C TRP A 8 8.67 9.47 -9.45
N GLN A 9 9.76 10.16 -9.79
CA GLN A 9 10.94 10.24 -8.92
C GLN A 9 10.66 10.92 -7.57
N ASN A 10 9.55 11.66 -7.45
CA ASN A 10 9.14 12.36 -6.23
C ASN A 10 7.90 11.70 -5.57
N ALA A 11 7.39 10.60 -6.12
CA ALA A 11 6.18 9.95 -5.64
C ALA A 11 6.49 8.98 -4.49
N TYR A 12 6.26 9.42 -3.25
CA TYR A 12 6.52 8.61 -2.04
C TYR A 12 5.31 7.82 -1.55
N LYS A 13 4.12 8.23 -1.98
CA LYS A 13 2.85 7.59 -1.64
C LYS A 13 2.09 7.33 -2.92
N VAL A 14 1.70 6.08 -3.12
CA VAL A 14 0.91 5.66 -4.27
C VAL A 14 -0.47 5.25 -3.79
N TYR A 15 -1.49 5.87 -4.35
CA TYR A 15 -2.88 5.50 -4.12
C TYR A 15 -3.40 4.76 -5.34
N ALA A 16 -3.95 3.57 -5.13
CA ALA A 16 -4.50 2.75 -6.20
C ALA A 16 -5.83 2.11 -5.79
N PRO A 17 -6.78 1.98 -6.74
CA PRO A 17 -7.94 1.13 -6.52
C PRO A 17 -7.51 -0.34 -6.58
N CYS A 18 -7.97 -1.15 -5.63
CA CYS A 18 -7.69 -2.58 -5.57
C CYS A 18 -9.02 -3.35 -5.53
N MET A 19 -9.20 -4.28 -6.47
CA MET A 19 -10.38 -5.13 -6.53
C MET A 19 -10.10 -6.44 -5.78
N LEU A 20 -10.80 -6.65 -4.67
CA LEU A 20 -10.81 -7.92 -3.94
C LEU A 20 -11.75 -8.88 -4.68
N THR A 21 -11.20 -9.54 -5.69
CA THR A 21 -11.96 -10.24 -6.74
C THR A 21 -12.94 -11.27 -6.19
N LYS A 22 -12.54 -12.03 -5.16
CA LYS A 22 -13.40 -13.01 -4.47
C LYS A 22 -14.67 -12.39 -3.88
N TYR A 23 -14.60 -11.15 -3.43
CA TYR A 23 -15.69 -10.43 -2.77
C TYR A 23 -16.40 -9.43 -3.68
N LYS A 24 -15.88 -9.24 -4.90
CA LYS A 24 -16.34 -8.23 -5.86
C LYS A 24 -16.41 -6.83 -5.23
N HIS A 25 -15.43 -6.51 -4.40
CA HIS A 25 -15.40 -5.30 -3.60
C HIS A 25 -14.14 -4.49 -3.90
N TRP A 26 -14.32 -3.19 -4.12
CA TRP A 26 -13.22 -2.26 -4.34
C TRP A 26 -12.81 -1.64 -3.03
N VAL A 27 -11.50 -1.65 -2.77
CA VAL A 27 -10.88 -0.89 -1.68
C VAL A 27 -9.86 0.06 -2.28
N ALA A 28 -9.57 1.15 -1.58
CA ALA A 28 -8.42 2.00 -1.92
C ALA A 28 -7.21 1.51 -1.13
N VAL A 29 -6.07 1.31 -1.80
CA VAL A 29 -4.79 1.02 -1.15
C VAL A 29 -3.89 2.25 -1.24
N MET A 30 -3.24 2.59 -0.14
CA MET A 30 -2.15 3.57 -0.07
C MET A 30 -0.87 2.81 0.28
N ILE A 31 0.11 2.92 -0.61
CA ILE A 31 1.43 2.32 -0.44
C ILE A 31 2.38 3.46 -0.07
N ASP A 32 2.90 3.44 1.15
CA ASP A 32 3.89 4.40 1.63
C ASP A 32 5.29 3.81 1.44
N LEU A 33 6.01 4.33 0.45
CA LEU A 33 7.36 3.85 0.11
C LEU A 33 8.40 4.30 1.14
N VAL A 34 8.11 5.31 1.96
CA VAL A 34 9.04 5.85 2.96
C VAL A 34 8.86 5.13 4.29
N LEU A 35 7.62 4.93 4.71
CA LEU A 35 7.28 4.22 5.94
C LEU A 35 7.22 2.69 5.75
N CYS A 36 7.33 2.21 4.51
CA CYS A 36 7.26 0.79 4.17
C CYS A 36 5.97 0.15 4.70
N GLU A 37 4.82 0.77 4.45
CA GLU A 37 3.50 0.31 4.93
C GLU A 37 2.44 0.36 3.81
N ILE A 38 1.41 -0.48 3.97
CA ILE A 38 0.22 -0.48 3.12
C ILE A 38 -0.99 -0.17 3.98
N LYS A 39 -1.71 0.90 3.65
CA LYS A 39 -2.99 1.25 4.28
C LYS A 39 -4.15 0.94 3.35
N VAL A 40 -5.22 0.39 3.91
CA VAL A 40 -6.41 -0.01 3.16
C VAL A 40 -7.60 0.79 3.65
N TYR A 41 -8.23 1.50 2.72
CA TYR A 41 -9.45 2.27 2.93
C TYR A 41 -10.61 1.42 2.43
N ASP A 42 -11.27 0.75 3.37
CA ASP A 42 -12.38 -0.16 3.12
C ASP A 42 -13.70 0.46 3.61
N SER A 43 -14.55 0.85 2.67
CA SER A 43 -15.86 1.43 2.97
C SER A 43 -16.87 0.39 3.47
N LYS A 44 -16.59 -0.92 3.47
CA LYS A 44 -17.54 -1.95 3.92
C LYS A 44 -16.85 -3.02 4.75
N VAL A 45 -16.36 -2.61 5.93
CA VAL A 45 -15.57 -3.49 6.82
C VAL A 45 -16.32 -4.74 7.28
N SER A 46 -17.66 -4.71 7.25
CA SER A 46 -18.53 -5.85 7.57
C SER A 46 -18.51 -6.96 6.51
N LEU A 47 -18.04 -6.67 5.29
CA LEU A 47 -18.01 -7.64 4.19
C LEU A 47 -16.84 -8.62 4.31
N ILE A 48 -15.68 -8.13 4.75
CA ILE A 48 -14.42 -8.89 4.74
C ILE A 48 -13.73 -8.72 6.10
N PRO A 49 -13.51 -9.81 6.86
CA PRO A 49 -12.72 -9.76 8.08
C PRO A 49 -11.29 -9.24 7.83
N ASP A 50 -10.69 -8.61 8.83
CA ASP A 50 -9.36 -8.00 8.70
C ASP A 50 -8.26 -9.02 8.32
N GLU A 51 -8.29 -10.20 8.92
CA GLU A 51 -7.35 -11.29 8.63
C GLU A 51 -7.41 -11.71 7.15
N ILE A 52 -8.62 -11.87 6.62
CA ILE A 52 -8.84 -12.27 5.22
C ILE A 52 -8.42 -11.16 4.25
N LEU A 53 -8.67 -9.90 4.60
CA LEU A 53 -8.17 -8.77 3.80
C LEU A 53 -6.64 -8.79 3.71
N LYS A 54 -5.97 -9.05 4.84
CA LYS A 54 -4.50 -9.13 4.89
C LYS A 54 -3.99 -10.30 4.06
N GLU A 55 -4.65 -11.45 4.09
CA GLU A 55 -4.30 -12.60 3.24
C GLU A 55 -4.43 -12.27 1.74
N GLU A 56 -5.54 -11.66 1.31
CA GLU A 56 -5.76 -11.28 -0.10
C GLU A 56 -4.73 -10.25 -0.59
N LEU A 57 -4.25 -9.37 0.30
CA LEU A 57 -3.28 -8.31 -0.02
C LEU A 57 -1.82 -8.69 0.30
N ALA A 58 -1.58 -9.87 0.89
CA ALA A 58 -0.24 -10.36 1.21
C ALA A 58 0.73 -10.35 0.00
N PRO A 59 0.30 -10.69 -1.23
CA PRO A 59 1.18 -10.60 -2.39
C PRO A 59 1.77 -9.19 -2.59
N LEU A 60 1.02 -8.11 -2.30
CA LEU A 60 1.55 -6.74 -2.41
C LEU A 60 2.59 -6.45 -1.33
N SER A 61 2.29 -6.85 -0.09
CA SER A 61 3.19 -6.72 1.07
C SER A 61 4.56 -7.39 0.84
N ILE A 62 4.61 -8.45 0.03
CA ILE A 62 5.84 -9.17 -0.31
C ILE A 62 6.48 -8.66 -1.61
N THR A 63 5.68 -8.40 -2.64
CA THR A 63 6.21 -8.08 -3.98
C THR A 63 6.83 -6.69 -4.02
N ILE A 64 6.21 -5.70 -3.36
CA ILE A 64 6.70 -4.32 -3.37
C ILE A 64 8.10 -4.21 -2.76
N PRO A 65 8.37 -4.68 -1.53
CA PRO A 65 9.72 -4.60 -0.97
C PRO A 65 10.77 -5.30 -1.84
N ASN A 66 10.45 -6.49 -2.36
CA ASN A 66 11.36 -7.23 -3.24
C ASN A 66 11.68 -6.46 -4.52
N LEU A 67 10.67 -5.84 -5.15
CA LEU A 67 10.84 -5.04 -6.35
C LEU A 67 11.74 -3.83 -6.08
N LEU A 68 11.44 -3.07 -5.00
CA LEU A 68 12.20 -1.88 -4.63
C LEU A 68 13.65 -2.21 -4.27
N ASN A 69 13.87 -3.34 -3.58
CA ASN A 69 15.21 -3.83 -3.30
C ASN A 69 15.97 -4.25 -4.56
N THR A 70 15.29 -4.80 -5.57
CA THR A 70 15.92 -5.23 -6.83
C THR A 70 16.37 -4.04 -7.70
N ILE A 71 15.77 -2.88 -7.50
CA ILE A 71 16.10 -1.64 -8.23
C ILE A 71 16.91 -0.66 -7.37
N ASP A 72 17.45 -1.12 -6.24
CA ASP A 72 18.28 -0.33 -5.31
C ASP A 72 17.62 0.98 -4.82
N PHE A 73 16.28 0.97 -4.70
CA PHE A 73 15.49 2.18 -4.39
C PHE A 73 15.92 2.88 -3.07
N TYR A 74 16.43 2.12 -2.10
CA TYR A 74 16.79 2.62 -0.77
C TYR A 74 18.29 2.90 -0.57
N GLU A 75 19.16 2.60 -1.55
CA GLU A 75 20.62 2.70 -1.37
C GLU A 75 21.14 4.14 -1.22
N GLU A 76 20.38 5.15 -1.66
CA GLU A 76 20.81 6.57 -1.56
C GLU A 76 20.52 7.23 -0.20
N GLY A 77 20.09 6.48 0.82
CA GLY A 77 20.03 6.96 2.21
C GLY A 77 18.97 8.03 2.54
N VAL A 78 18.32 8.63 1.54
CA VAL A 78 17.28 9.66 1.74
C VAL A 78 16.03 9.07 2.40
N TYR A 79 15.62 7.86 2.00
CA TYR A 79 14.40 7.21 2.48
C TYR A 79 14.65 6.17 3.58
N ALA A 80 15.87 5.60 3.62
CA ALA A 80 16.30 4.63 4.63
C ALA A 80 16.16 5.14 6.08
N ASN A 81 16.35 6.45 6.29
CA ASN A 81 16.37 7.04 7.64
C ASN A 81 15.00 7.17 8.30
N ASN A 82 13.91 7.08 7.53
CA ASN A 82 12.55 7.27 8.04
C ASN A 82 11.78 5.96 8.20
N CYS A 83 12.32 4.85 7.69
CA CYS A 83 11.76 3.53 7.94
C CYS A 83 12.42 2.93 9.18
N SER A 84 11.63 2.57 10.19
CA SER A 84 12.13 1.90 11.40
C SER A 84 12.26 0.37 11.23
N ARG A 85 12.02 -0.15 10.02
CA ARG A 85 12.00 -1.59 9.71
C ARG A 85 12.96 -1.89 8.57
N ASP A 86 13.42 -3.13 8.54
CA ASP A 86 14.10 -3.70 7.38
C ASP A 86 13.20 -3.58 6.15
N TRP A 87 13.56 -2.74 5.19
CA TRP A 87 12.71 -2.43 4.03
C TRP A 87 12.45 -3.63 3.12
N TRP A 88 13.29 -4.67 3.20
CA TRP A 88 13.14 -5.93 2.46
C TRP A 88 12.17 -6.93 3.11
N CYS A 89 11.72 -6.68 4.34
CA CYS A 89 10.72 -7.52 5.00
C CYS A 89 9.31 -7.24 4.45
N PRO A 90 8.36 -8.19 4.59
CA PRO A 90 6.97 -7.93 4.23
C PRO A 90 6.39 -6.72 4.97
N TRP A 91 5.78 -5.81 4.21
CA TRP A 91 5.23 -4.56 4.75
C TRP A 91 3.93 -4.81 5.53
N PRO A 92 3.70 -4.13 6.66
CA PRO A 92 2.44 -4.24 7.38
C PRO A 92 1.29 -3.75 6.50
N ILE A 93 0.14 -4.40 6.64
CA ILE A 93 -1.12 -4.03 6.01
C ILE A 93 -2.07 -3.61 7.11
N GLU A 94 -2.57 -2.38 7.06
CA GLU A 94 -3.44 -1.82 8.08
C GLU A 94 -4.73 -1.28 7.46
N ARG A 95 -5.87 -1.73 7.98
CA ARG A 95 -7.16 -1.15 7.61
C ARG A 95 -7.37 0.16 8.36
N VAL A 96 -7.68 1.21 7.63
CA VAL A 96 -7.95 2.55 8.17
C VAL A 96 -9.44 2.70 8.44
N ASP A 97 -9.79 3.32 9.56
CA ASP A 97 -11.19 3.68 9.86
C ASP A 97 -11.66 4.79 8.92
N VAL A 98 -12.76 4.53 8.21
CA VAL A 98 -13.31 5.39 7.15
C VAL A 98 -14.84 5.35 7.16
N PRO A 99 -15.53 6.32 6.55
CA PRO A 99 -16.98 6.28 6.39
C PRO A 99 -17.46 4.98 5.74
N GLN A 100 -18.47 4.34 6.35
CA GLN A 100 -18.99 3.05 5.91
C GLN A 100 -20.13 3.19 4.90
N GLN A 101 -19.99 2.56 3.74
CA GLN A 101 -21.00 2.49 2.70
C GLN A 101 -22.17 1.62 3.15
N SER A 102 -23.38 2.12 2.89
CA SER A 102 -24.63 1.49 3.33
C SER A 102 -25.17 0.49 2.31
N ASN A 103 -24.79 0.63 1.03
CA ASN A 103 -25.25 -0.19 -0.10
C ASN A 103 -24.19 -1.20 -0.55
#